data_AF-A0AAU7Y1L6-F1
#
_entry.id   AF-A0AAU7Y1L6-F1
#
_cell.length_a   1.000
_cell.length_b   1.000
_cell.length_c   1.000
_cell.angle_alpha   90.00
_cell.angle_beta   90.00
_cell.angle_gamma   90.00
#
_symmetry.space_group_name_H-M   'P 1'
#
loop_
_entity.id
_entity.type
_entity.pdbx_description
1 polymer ?
#
loop_
_entity_poly.entity_id
_entity_poly.type
_entity_poly.pdbx_seq_one_letter_code
_entity_poly.pdbx_strand_id
1 'polypeptide(L)'
;MTQEHTGQPLLSFADADRSPLSIRARALVFVDARSRRLREEVEQLAPAAVPVLIQGETGTGKELLARQIHKGSERPGLFVAVSCSAISKVYAEAELFGHAPGAHAGSASSRAGWFGSANGGTLYLDEIGDLPLPLQAKLLAALESREVTRVGAAQPTPVDARLVAATSIDLAKAVAAGKFNERLYQYLDEGRVELPPLRERPDDILPLAEYFLGIYAQRLDLPLPLISTAAQAALESYPWPGNTRELENSVHFALLVSDGDEVLPQHLNLPPAPSYAQLALQLRQLAANDVDNLRQLFAEVLAG
;
A
#
# COMPACT_ATOMS: atom_id res chain seq x y z
N MET A 1 -27.46 13.95 6.61
CA MET A 1 -26.38 14.90 6.96
C MET A 1 -25.12 14.41 6.25
N THR A 2 -24.97 14.84 5.01
CA THR A 2 -23.78 14.61 4.17
C THR A 2 -22.69 15.56 4.64
N GLN A 3 -21.60 15.04 5.19
CA GLN A 3 -20.40 15.84 5.41
C GLN A 3 -19.66 15.97 4.09
N GLU A 4 -19.66 17.17 3.53
CA GLU A 4 -18.76 17.58 2.45
C GLU A 4 -17.31 17.52 2.94
N HIS A 5 -16.54 16.55 2.46
CA HIS A 5 -15.11 16.39 2.79
C HIS A 5 -14.17 17.05 1.75
N THR A 6 -14.71 17.81 0.81
CA THR A 6 -13.95 18.47 -0.27
C THR A 6 -13.22 19.70 0.27
N GLY A 7 -12.15 19.48 1.04
CA GLY A 7 -11.28 20.59 1.49
C GLY A 7 -10.31 20.30 2.63
N GLN A 8 -10.40 19.16 3.32
CA GLN A 8 -9.51 18.89 4.45
C GLN A 8 -8.15 18.39 3.98
N PRO A 9 -7.02 18.89 4.52
CA PRO A 9 -5.68 18.47 4.13
C PRO A 9 -5.32 17.06 4.63
N LEU A 10 -6.14 16.49 5.52
CA LEU A 10 -5.94 15.19 6.15
C LEU A 10 -7.03 14.21 5.70
N LEU A 11 -6.61 13.05 5.20
CA LEU A 11 -7.45 11.90 4.92
C LEU A 11 -7.23 10.84 6.00
N SER A 12 -8.30 10.51 6.72
CA SER A 12 -8.34 9.40 7.68
C SER A 12 -9.72 8.75 7.70
N PHE A 13 -9.83 7.51 8.20
CA PHE A 13 -11.10 6.79 8.28
C PHE A 13 -11.57 6.61 9.74
N ALA A 14 -12.86 6.85 9.98
CA ALA A 14 -13.49 6.67 11.30
C ALA A 14 -13.46 5.21 11.76
N ASP A 15 -13.52 4.98 13.08
CA ASP A 15 -13.47 3.64 13.69
C ASP A 15 -14.50 2.63 13.16
N ALA A 16 -15.67 3.10 12.74
CA ALA A 16 -16.76 2.27 12.22
C ALA A 16 -16.61 1.87 10.75
N ASP A 17 -15.85 2.64 9.95
CA ASP A 17 -15.57 2.35 8.53
C ASP A 17 -14.36 1.41 8.35
N ARG A 18 -13.82 0.93 9.48
CA ARG A 18 -12.66 0.03 9.53
C ARG A 18 -13.12 -1.39 9.23
N SER A 19 -12.74 -1.92 8.07
CA SER A 19 -12.78 -3.37 7.89
C SER A 19 -11.83 -4.01 8.90
N PRO A 20 -12.26 -4.99 9.71
CA PRO A 20 -11.40 -5.65 10.70
C PRO A 20 -10.21 -6.40 10.07
N LEU A 21 -10.17 -6.50 8.74
CA LEU A 21 -9.14 -7.23 8.00
C LEU A 21 -7.98 -6.36 7.47
N SER A 22 -8.01 -5.03 7.60
CA SER A 22 -7.01 -4.19 6.92
C SER A 22 -6.84 -2.80 7.54
N ILE A 23 -5.87 -2.60 8.43
CA ILE A 23 -5.30 -1.27 8.65
C ILE A 23 -3.81 -1.38 8.95
N ARG A 24 -2.98 -0.86 8.03
CA ARG A 24 -1.52 -0.73 8.18
C ARG A 24 -0.99 0.70 8.00
N ALA A 25 -1.87 1.68 7.71
CA ALA A 25 -1.60 3.12 7.75
C ALA A 25 -2.90 3.86 8.14
N ARG A 26 -2.80 4.87 9.01
CA ARG A 26 -3.99 5.53 9.61
C ARG A 26 -4.35 6.90 9.02
N ALA A 27 -3.43 7.57 8.34
CA ALA A 27 -3.69 8.85 7.69
C ALA A 27 -2.80 9.13 6.48
N LEU A 28 -3.31 9.97 5.59
CA LEU A 28 -2.57 10.67 4.53
C LEU A 28 -2.80 12.17 4.70
N VAL A 29 -1.76 12.97 4.49
CA VAL A 29 -1.86 14.43 4.45
C VAL A 29 -1.48 14.91 3.05
N PHE A 30 -2.09 16.01 2.62
CA PHE A 30 -1.88 16.66 1.32
C PHE A 30 -1.55 18.14 1.48
N VAL A 31 -0.56 18.45 2.31
CA VAL A 31 -0.04 19.81 2.53
C VAL A 31 1.07 20.10 1.52
N ASP A 32 1.97 19.16 1.26
CA ASP A 32 3.03 19.32 0.26
C ASP A 32 2.45 19.49 -1.16
N ALA A 33 3.11 20.29 -2.00
CA ALA A 33 2.67 20.53 -3.37
C ALA A 33 2.53 19.25 -4.21
N ARG A 34 3.41 18.26 -4.02
CA ARG A 34 3.31 16.96 -4.70
C ARG A 34 2.08 16.19 -4.23
N SER A 35 1.84 16.18 -2.93
CA SER A 35 0.68 15.52 -2.35
C SER A 35 -0.63 16.19 -2.77
N ARG A 36 -0.68 17.52 -2.88
CA ARG A 36 -1.85 18.23 -3.43
C ARG A 36 -2.15 17.83 -4.88
N ARG A 37 -1.14 17.74 -5.74
CA ARG A 37 -1.31 17.28 -7.13
C ARG A 37 -1.81 15.84 -7.19
N LEU A 38 -1.25 14.96 -6.36
CA LEU A 38 -1.72 13.57 -6.22
C LEU A 38 -3.20 13.53 -5.84
N ARG A 39 -3.62 14.39 -4.89
CA ARG A 39 -5.01 14.48 -4.49
C ARG A 39 -5.91 14.91 -5.64
N GLU A 40 -5.53 15.94 -6.40
CA GLU A 40 -6.28 16.41 -7.57
C GLU A 40 -6.43 15.30 -8.64
N GLU A 41 -5.35 14.57 -8.90
CA GLU A 41 -5.36 13.43 -9.83
C GLU A 41 -6.30 12.32 -9.35
N VAL A 42 -6.24 11.97 -8.07
CA VAL A 42 -7.14 10.97 -7.47
C VAL A 42 -8.60 11.42 -7.49
N GLU A 43 -8.89 12.70 -7.24
CA GLU A 43 -10.24 13.26 -7.33
C GLU A 43 -10.78 13.19 -8.76
N GLN A 44 -9.94 13.34 -9.79
CA GLN A 44 -10.32 13.19 -11.19
C GLN A 44 -10.53 11.72 -11.58
N LEU A 45 -9.69 10.81 -11.09
CA LEU A 45 -9.78 9.38 -11.39
C LEU A 45 -10.90 8.68 -10.62
N ALA A 46 -11.30 9.20 -9.45
CA ALA A 46 -12.32 8.58 -8.61
C ALA A 46 -13.66 8.33 -9.34
N PRO A 47 -14.27 9.29 -10.04
CA PRO A 47 -15.50 9.05 -10.80
C PRO A 47 -15.28 8.27 -12.11
N ALA A 48 -14.05 8.18 -12.61
CA ALA A 48 -13.74 7.42 -13.82
C ALA A 48 -13.89 5.91 -13.54
N ALA A 49 -14.60 5.18 -14.40
CA ALA A 49 -14.78 3.73 -14.23
C ALA A 49 -13.51 2.91 -14.60
N VAL A 50 -12.41 3.57 -14.93
CA VAL A 50 -11.13 2.96 -15.31
C VAL A 50 -10.47 2.27 -14.11
N PRO A 51 -9.66 1.21 -14.36
CA PRO A 51 -8.80 0.65 -13.32
C PRO A 51 -7.79 1.69 -12.84
N VAL A 52 -7.35 1.56 -11.58
CA VAL A 52 -6.31 2.45 -11.02
C VAL A 52 -5.14 1.64 -10.51
N LEU A 53 -3.92 2.04 -10.86
CA LEU A 53 -2.67 1.48 -10.35
C LEU A 53 -1.97 2.49 -9.46
N ILE A 54 -1.90 2.22 -8.17
CA ILE A 54 -1.17 3.04 -7.19
C ILE A 54 0.24 2.49 -7.03
N GLN A 55 1.22 3.19 -7.59
CA GLN A 55 2.63 2.84 -7.43
C GLN A 55 3.24 3.66 -6.30
N GLY A 56 3.86 3.01 -5.32
CA GLY A 56 4.52 3.71 -4.23
C GLY A 56 5.19 2.76 -3.24
N GLU A 57 6.21 3.26 -2.55
CA GLU A 57 6.99 2.47 -1.60
C GLU A 57 6.12 1.86 -0.48
N THR A 58 6.65 0.82 0.16
CA THR A 58 6.00 0.23 1.34
C THR A 58 5.85 1.26 2.45
N GLY A 59 4.68 1.27 3.12
CA GLY A 59 4.41 2.16 4.24
C GLY A 59 3.98 3.59 3.87
N THR A 60 3.80 3.91 2.59
CA THR A 60 3.36 5.23 2.10
C THR A 60 1.86 5.51 2.28
N GLY A 61 1.04 4.48 2.50
CA GLY A 61 -0.42 4.61 2.67
C GLY A 61 -1.27 4.30 1.43
N LYS A 62 -0.80 3.46 0.50
CA LYS A 62 -1.51 3.09 -0.75
C LYS A 62 -2.98 2.68 -0.54
N GLU A 63 -3.28 1.88 0.49
CA GLU A 63 -4.66 1.44 0.77
C GLU A 63 -5.59 2.61 1.13
N LEU A 64 -5.11 3.62 1.86
CA LEU A 64 -5.91 4.79 2.21
C LEU A 64 -6.32 5.57 0.96
N LEU A 65 -5.39 5.70 0.02
CA LEU A 65 -5.64 6.33 -1.27
C LEU A 65 -6.66 5.52 -2.10
N ALA A 66 -6.52 4.18 -2.13
CA ALA A 66 -7.48 3.30 -2.79
C ALA A 66 -8.90 3.41 -2.21
N ARG A 67 -9.03 3.53 -0.89
CA ARG A 67 -10.33 3.74 -0.23
C ARG A 67 -10.93 5.09 -0.58
N GLN A 68 -10.11 6.13 -0.74
CA GLN A 68 -10.58 7.45 -1.18
C GLN A 68 -11.07 7.40 -2.64
N ILE A 69 -10.37 6.69 -3.52
CA ILE A 69 -10.82 6.43 -4.90
C ILE A 69 -12.18 5.73 -4.91
N HIS A 70 -12.35 4.69 -4.09
CA HIS A 70 -13.62 3.98 -3.96
C HIS A 70 -14.74 4.91 -3.48
N LYS A 71 -14.50 5.69 -2.41
CA LYS A 71 -15.48 6.64 -1.88
C LYS A 71 -15.90 7.69 -2.91
N GLY A 72 -14.96 8.25 -3.67
CA GLY A 72 -15.23 9.23 -4.73
C GLY A 72 -15.82 8.63 -6.01
N SER A 73 -15.85 7.30 -6.15
CA SER A 73 -16.48 6.62 -7.29
C SER A 73 -17.99 6.44 -7.16
N GLU A 74 -18.56 6.69 -5.99
CA GLU A 74 -19.98 6.52 -5.66
C GLU A 74 -20.54 5.11 -5.91
N ARG A 75 -19.66 4.11 -6.10
CA ARG A 75 -20.05 2.72 -6.29
C ARG A 75 -20.70 2.17 -5.01
N PRO A 76 -21.92 1.59 -5.07
CA PRO A 76 -22.67 1.19 -3.88
C PRO A 76 -22.20 -0.13 -3.25
N GLY A 77 -21.38 -0.92 -3.96
CA GLY A 77 -20.85 -2.19 -3.47
C GLY A 77 -19.66 -2.04 -2.53
N LEU A 78 -19.15 -3.16 -2.04
CA LEU A 78 -18.11 -3.19 -1.02
C LEU A 78 -16.72 -2.82 -1.58
N PHE A 79 -15.89 -2.20 -0.73
CA PHE A 79 -14.44 -2.16 -0.89
C PHE A 79 -13.82 -3.45 -0.32
N VAL A 80 -13.38 -4.35 -1.19
CA VAL A 80 -12.76 -5.62 -0.80
C VAL A 80 -11.24 -5.52 -0.95
N ALA A 81 -10.54 -5.45 0.17
CA ALA A 81 -9.07 -5.38 0.22
C ALA A 81 -8.44 -6.77 0.36
N VAL A 82 -7.46 -7.06 -0.50
CA VAL A 82 -6.70 -8.32 -0.50
C VAL A 82 -5.21 -8.02 -0.64
N SER A 83 -4.39 -8.62 0.22
CA SER A 83 -2.93 -8.57 0.10
C SER A 83 -2.45 -9.76 -0.73
N CYS A 84 -1.92 -9.53 -1.93
CA CYS A 84 -1.47 -10.61 -2.81
C CYS A 84 -0.34 -11.45 -2.20
N SER A 85 0.53 -10.82 -1.41
CA SER A 85 1.59 -11.50 -0.63
C SER A 85 1.08 -12.48 0.43
N ALA A 86 -0.19 -12.36 0.86
CA ALA A 86 -0.79 -13.22 1.89
C ALA A 86 -1.62 -14.38 1.30
N ILE A 87 -1.79 -14.42 -0.02
CA ILE A 87 -2.63 -15.42 -0.68
C ILE A 87 -1.94 -16.79 -0.64
N SER A 88 -2.68 -17.82 -0.21
CA SER A 88 -2.17 -19.19 -0.24
C SER A 88 -1.98 -19.66 -1.68
N LYS A 89 -0.77 -20.05 -2.07
CA LYS A 89 -0.49 -20.59 -3.43
C LYS A 89 -1.38 -21.78 -3.80
N VAL A 90 -1.83 -22.56 -2.81
CA VAL A 90 -2.65 -23.76 -3.01
C VAL A 90 -4.13 -23.39 -3.25
N TYR A 91 -4.63 -22.35 -2.58
CA TYR A 91 -6.06 -21.99 -2.59
C TYR A 91 -6.37 -20.65 -3.26
N ALA A 92 -5.35 -19.99 -3.80
CA ALA A 92 -5.42 -18.65 -4.36
C ALA A 92 -6.58 -18.46 -5.34
N GLU A 93 -6.78 -19.43 -6.23
CA GLU A 93 -7.83 -19.37 -7.23
C GLU A 93 -9.23 -19.42 -6.58
N ALA A 94 -9.43 -20.32 -5.62
CA ALA A 94 -10.71 -20.47 -4.91
C ALA A 94 -10.99 -19.30 -3.96
N GLU A 95 -9.95 -18.66 -3.41
CA GLU A 95 -10.09 -17.45 -2.60
C GLU A 95 -10.46 -16.23 -3.45
N LEU A 96 -9.78 -16.04 -4.58
CA LEU A 96 -9.97 -14.88 -5.45
C LEU A 96 -11.28 -14.98 -6.26
N PHE A 97 -11.55 -16.14 -6.87
CA PHE A 97 -12.67 -16.34 -7.80
C PHE A 97 -13.82 -17.14 -7.21
N GLY A 98 -13.67 -17.70 -6.01
CA GLY A 98 -14.71 -18.50 -5.35
C GLY A 98 -14.74 -19.95 -5.79
N HIS A 99 -15.63 -20.72 -5.14
CA HIS A 99 -15.82 -22.15 -5.42
C HIS A 99 -17.29 -22.55 -5.34
N ALA A 100 -17.67 -23.53 -6.16
CA ALA A 100 -18.96 -24.20 -6.09
C ALA A 100 -18.99 -25.23 -4.93
N PRO A 101 -20.18 -25.67 -4.48
CA PRO A 101 -20.28 -26.74 -3.49
C PRO A 101 -19.58 -28.00 -4.01
N GLY A 102 -18.83 -28.68 -3.14
CA GLY A 102 -18.10 -29.91 -3.49
C GLY A 102 -16.83 -29.71 -4.34
N ALA A 103 -16.46 -28.48 -4.71
CA ALA A 103 -15.25 -28.22 -5.49
C ALA A 103 -13.95 -28.39 -4.67
N HIS A 104 -14.04 -28.35 -3.34
CA HIS A 104 -12.93 -28.63 -2.44
C HIS A 104 -13.34 -29.67 -1.38
N ALA A 105 -12.41 -30.56 -0.99
CA ALA A 105 -12.69 -31.56 0.03
C ALA A 105 -13.07 -30.88 1.36
N GLY A 106 -14.36 -30.92 1.71
CA GLY A 106 -14.94 -30.27 2.89
C GLY A 106 -15.81 -29.03 2.63
N SER A 107 -15.93 -28.52 1.40
CA SER A 107 -16.80 -27.36 1.10
C SER A 107 -18.25 -27.79 0.83
N ALA A 108 -19.05 -27.90 1.90
CA ALA A 108 -20.49 -28.18 1.77
C ALA A 108 -21.30 -27.00 1.18
N SER A 109 -20.74 -25.78 1.20
CA SER A 109 -21.36 -24.55 0.70
C SER A 109 -20.51 -23.89 -0.38
N SER A 110 -21.14 -23.01 -1.17
CA SER A 110 -20.44 -22.19 -2.17
C SER A 110 -19.91 -20.89 -1.55
N ARG A 111 -18.80 -20.38 -2.08
CA ARG A 111 -18.25 -19.05 -1.76
C ARG A 111 -18.05 -18.23 -3.03
N ALA A 112 -18.39 -16.95 -2.99
CA ALA A 112 -18.29 -16.03 -4.13
C ALA A 112 -16.84 -15.65 -4.50
N GLY A 113 -15.89 -15.79 -3.57
CA GLY A 113 -14.52 -15.29 -3.71
C GLY A 113 -14.42 -13.78 -3.52
N TRP A 114 -13.21 -13.25 -3.42
CA TRP A 114 -12.99 -11.81 -3.21
C TRP A 114 -13.50 -10.97 -4.38
N PHE A 115 -13.31 -11.41 -5.63
CA PHE A 115 -13.81 -10.69 -6.80
C PHE A 115 -15.34 -10.63 -6.81
N GLY A 116 -16.00 -11.75 -6.51
CA GLY A 116 -17.46 -11.80 -6.39
C GLY A 116 -18.01 -10.97 -5.22
N SER A 117 -17.29 -10.91 -4.10
CA SER A 117 -17.64 -10.05 -2.97
C SER A 117 -17.52 -8.55 -3.28
N ALA A 118 -16.71 -8.19 -4.26
CA ALA A 118 -16.53 -6.80 -4.72
C ALA A 118 -17.56 -6.36 -5.77
N ASN A 119 -18.56 -7.19 -6.07
CA ASN A 119 -19.59 -6.87 -7.05
C ASN A 119 -20.33 -5.57 -6.71
N GLY A 120 -20.50 -4.70 -7.71
CA GLY A 120 -21.03 -3.34 -7.56
C GLY A 120 -20.08 -2.36 -6.85
N GLY A 121 -18.88 -2.79 -6.45
CA GLY A 121 -17.94 -2.06 -5.61
C GLY A 121 -16.53 -2.06 -6.19
N THR A 122 -15.51 -2.20 -5.33
CA THR A 122 -14.10 -2.10 -5.70
C THR A 122 -13.31 -3.28 -5.13
N LEU A 123 -12.57 -3.98 -5.99
CA LEU A 123 -11.55 -4.94 -5.58
C LEU A 123 -10.21 -4.21 -5.46
N TYR A 124 -9.66 -4.15 -4.25
CA TYR A 124 -8.31 -3.65 -3.99
C TYR A 124 -7.31 -4.79 -3.86
N LEU A 125 -6.26 -4.76 -4.69
CA LEU A 125 -5.17 -5.74 -4.66
C LEU A 125 -3.86 -5.06 -4.26
N ASP A 126 -3.41 -5.29 -3.02
CA ASP A 126 -2.14 -4.80 -2.50
C ASP A 126 -0.98 -5.70 -2.94
N GLU A 127 0.11 -5.07 -3.37
CA GLU A 127 1.28 -5.72 -3.95
C GLU A 127 0.92 -6.69 -5.08
N ILE A 128 0.18 -6.22 -6.08
CA ILE A 128 -0.31 -7.03 -7.22
C ILE A 128 0.82 -7.77 -7.98
N GLY A 129 2.05 -7.26 -7.91
CA GLY A 129 3.25 -7.91 -8.46
C GLY A 129 3.53 -9.31 -7.87
N ASP A 130 3.00 -9.61 -6.68
CA ASP A 130 3.13 -10.91 -6.02
C ASP A 130 2.06 -11.93 -6.50
N LEU A 131 1.08 -11.49 -7.29
CA LEU A 131 0.05 -12.38 -7.80
C LEU A 131 0.67 -13.39 -8.79
N PRO A 132 0.45 -14.70 -8.65
CA PRO A 132 0.94 -15.69 -9.60
C PRO A 132 0.44 -15.45 -11.05
N LEU A 133 1.32 -15.61 -12.04
CA LEU A 133 1.01 -15.40 -13.47
C LEU A 133 -0.30 -16.06 -13.95
N PRO A 134 -0.62 -17.33 -13.60
CA PRO A 134 -1.89 -17.94 -14.03
C PRO A 134 -3.12 -17.19 -13.51
N LEU A 135 -3.03 -16.63 -12.30
CA LEU A 135 -4.12 -15.83 -11.72
C LEU A 135 -4.19 -14.44 -12.33
N GLN A 136 -3.06 -13.84 -12.74
CA GLN A 136 -3.06 -12.57 -13.46
C GLN A 136 -3.85 -12.68 -14.77
N ALA A 137 -3.63 -13.74 -15.55
CA ALA A 137 -4.37 -13.98 -16.79
C ALA A 137 -5.87 -14.19 -16.55
N LYS A 138 -6.23 -14.97 -15.51
CA LYS A 138 -7.64 -15.21 -15.15
C LYS A 138 -8.32 -13.95 -14.61
N LEU A 139 -7.59 -13.13 -13.85
CA LEU A 139 -8.08 -11.84 -13.35
C LEU A 139 -8.39 -10.89 -14.51
N LEU A 140 -7.45 -10.75 -15.46
CA LEU A 140 -7.68 -9.94 -16.65
C LEU A 140 -8.91 -10.43 -17.43
N ALA A 141 -9.02 -11.74 -17.67
CA ALA A 141 -10.17 -12.30 -18.38
C ALA A 141 -11.50 -11.97 -17.67
N ALA A 142 -11.54 -12.07 -16.34
CA ALA A 142 -12.74 -11.77 -15.55
C ALA A 142 -13.10 -10.27 -15.54
N LEU A 143 -12.10 -9.38 -15.61
CA LEU A 143 -12.30 -7.93 -15.73
C LEU A 143 -12.84 -7.55 -17.11
N GLU A 144 -12.27 -8.12 -18.17
CA GLU A 144 -12.68 -7.86 -19.55
C GLU A 144 -14.09 -8.42 -19.84
N SER A 145 -14.39 -9.64 -19.37
CA SER A 145 -15.70 -10.28 -19.60
C SER A 145 -16.79 -9.81 -18.63
N ARG A 146 -16.43 -9.20 -17.50
CA ARG A 146 -17.32 -8.91 -16.35
C ARG A 146 -18.04 -10.16 -15.85
N GLU A 147 -17.34 -11.29 -15.88
CA GLU A 147 -17.86 -12.59 -15.48
C GLU A 147 -16.78 -13.39 -14.75
N VAL A 148 -17.18 -14.18 -13.76
CA VAL A 148 -16.27 -15.07 -13.02
C VAL A 148 -16.79 -16.50 -13.00
N THR A 149 -15.92 -17.44 -13.37
CA THR A 149 -16.17 -18.88 -13.21
C THR A 149 -15.52 -19.37 -11.94
N ARG A 150 -16.35 -19.67 -10.94
CA ARG A 150 -15.93 -20.27 -9.66
C ARG A 150 -15.29 -21.62 -9.91
N VAL A 151 -14.34 -22.01 -9.06
CA VAL A 151 -13.73 -23.35 -9.12
C VAL A 151 -14.83 -24.41 -8.99
N GLY A 152 -14.87 -25.36 -9.93
CA GLY A 152 -15.88 -26.42 -9.99
C GLY A 152 -17.26 -26.00 -10.50
N ALA A 153 -17.46 -24.72 -10.88
CA ALA A 153 -18.71 -24.28 -11.52
C ALA A 153 -18.66 -24.50 -13.04
N ALA A 154 -19.79 -24.90 -13.62
CA ALA A 154 -19.92 -25.07 -15.07
C ALA A 154 -20.31 -23.78 -15.81
N GLN A 155 -20.87 -22.79 -15.09
CA GLN A 155 -21.38 -21.55 -15.67
C GLN A 155 -20.72 -20.34 -15.00
N PRO A 156 -20.38 -19.29 -15.76
CA PRO A 156 -19.90 -18.04 -15.21
C PRO A 156 -21.02 -17.31 -14.46
N THR A 157 -20.63 -16.42 -13.54
CA THR A 157 -21.55 -15.47 -12.89
C THR A 157 -21.14 -14.04 -13.22
N PRO A 158 -22.07 -13.17 -13.65
CA PRO A 158 -21.79 -11.75 -13.86
C PRO A 158 -21.26 -11.08 -12.61
N VAL A 159 -20.25 -10.23 -12.78
CA VAL A 159 -19.62 -9.46 -11.71
C VAL A 159 -19.11 -8.13 -12.27
N ASP A 160 -19.50 -7.04 -11.62
CA ASP A 160 -19.03 -5.69 -11.95
C ASP A 160 -18.23 -5.14 -10.76
N ALA A 161 -16.92 -5.35 -10.79
CA ALA A 161 -16.00 -4.83 -9.77
C ALA A 161 -14.95 -3.94 -10.42
N ARG A 162 -14.79 -2.73 -9.89
CA ARG A 162 -13.68 -1.85 -10.30
C ARG A 162 -12.39 -2.36 -9.67
N LEU A 163 -11.33 -2.47 -10.46
CA LEU A 163 -10.00 -2.82 -9.94
C LEU A 163 -9.24 -1.57 -9.49
N VAL A 164 -8.75 -1.59 -8.25
CA VAL A 164 -7.69 -0.68 -7.78
C VAL A 164 -6.52 -1.55 -7.33
N ALA A 165 -5.39 -1.46 -7.99
CA ALA A 165 -4.20 -2.24 -7.66
C ALA A 165 -3.15 -1.33 -7.01
N ALA A 166 -2.29 -1.92 -6.18
CA ALA A 166 -1.17 -1.24 -5.58
C ALA A 166 0.11 -2.06 -5.70
N THR A 167 1.26 -1.39 -5.80
CA THR A 167 2.56 -2.05 -5.90
C THR A 167 3.69 -1.16 -5.38
N SER A 168 4.69 -1.79 -4.78
CA SER A 168 5.96 -1.19 -4.39
C SER A 168 7.07 -1.34 -5.43
N ILE A 169 6.87 -2.20 -6.44
CA ILE A 169 7.86 -2.48 -7.48
C ILE A 169 7.47 -1.85 -8.82
N ASP A 170 8.46 -1.75 -9.69
CA ASP A 170 8.28 -1.35 -11.08
C ASP A 170 7.69 -2.52 -11.89
N LEU A 171 6.40 -2.44 -12.23
CA LEU A 171 5.73 -3.49 -13.00
C LEU A 171 6.25 -3.61 -14.44
N ALA A 172 6.74 -2.52 -15.05
CA ALA A 172 7.32 -2.59 -16.39
C ALA A 172 8.59 -3.47 -16.39
N LYS A 173 9.42 -3.35 -15.34
CA LYS A 173 10.55 -4.27 -15.13
C LYS A 173 10.09 -5.71 -14.85
N ALA A 174 9.00 -5.90 -14.10
CA ALA A 174 8.44 -7.22 -13.84
C ALA A 174 7.90 -7.89 -15.13
N VAL A 175 7.29 -7.11 -16.03
CA VAL A 175 6.87 -7.57 -17.37
C VAL A 175 8.08 -7.99 -18.20
N ALA A 176 9.12 -7.14 -18.27
CA ALA A 176 10.35 -7.46 -19.00
C ALA A 176 11.04 -8.73 -18.48
N ALA A 177 10.93 -9.00 -17.17
CA ALA A 177 11.45 -10.21 -16.54
C ALA A 177 10.52 -11.44 -16.66
N GLY A 178 9.38 -11.32 -17.37
CA GLY A 178 8.39 -12.40 -17.52
C GLY A 178 7.67 -12.78 -16.23
N LYS A 179 7.68 -11.91 -15.20
CA LYS A 179 7.04 -12.13 -13.90
C LYS A 179 5.66 -11.49 -13.78
N PHE A 180 5.31 -10.62 -14.72
CA PHE A 180 4.01 -9.97 -14.78
C PHE A 180 3.44 -10.02 -16.20
N ASN A 181 2.13 -10.17 -16.30
CA ASN A 181 1.41 -10.28 -17.55
C ASN A 181 1.31 -8.90 -18.22
N GLU A 182 1.84 -8.79 -19.44
CA GLU A 182 1.90 -7.53 -20.19
C GLU A 182 0.51 -6.91 -20.44
N ARG A 183 -0.50 -7.72 -20.76
CA ARG A 183 -1.86 -7.20 -20.99
C ARG A 183 -2.51 -6.68 -19.72
N LEU A 184 -2.28 -7.35 -18.58
CA LEU A 184 -2.76 -6.85 -17.29
C LEU A 184 -2.04 -5.55 -16.90
N TYR A 185 -0.75 -5.42 -17.21
CA TYR A 185 -0.02 -4.17 -16.99
C TYR A 185 -0.62 -3.03 -17.84
N GLN A 186 -0.82 -3.24 -19.14
CA GLN A 186 -1.44 -2.25 -20.03
C GLN A 186 -2.86 -1.87 -19.59
N TYR A 187 -3.65 -2.85 -19.13
CA TYR A 187 -4.98 -2.59 -18.56
C TYR A 187 -4.90 -1.66 -17.33
N LEU A 188 -3.91 -1.85 -16.46
CA LEU A 188 -3.72 -1.06 -15.24
C LEU A 188 -3.10 0.32 -15.48
N ASP A 189 -2.27 0.46 -16.52
CA ASP A 189 -1.52 1.68 -16.82
C ASP A 189 -2.43 2.85 -17.22
N GLU A 190 -3.67 2.58 -17.66
CA GLU A 190 -4.67 3.59 -18.02
C GLU A 190 -4.99 4.57 -16.88
N GLY A 191 -4.97 4.10 -15.63
CA GLY A 191 -5.20 4.91 -14.44
C GLY A 191 -4.03 4.86 -13.47
N ARG A 192 -2.80 4.98 -13.97
CA ARG A 192 -1.59 4.96 -13.13
C ARG A 192 -1.46 6.24 -12.32
N VAL A 193 -1.20 6.07 -11.02
CA VAL A 193 -0.97 7.15 -10.04
C VAL A 193 0.29 6.84 -9.24
N GLU A 194 1.17 7.81 -9.09
CA GLU A 194 2.38 7.70 -8.29
C GLU A 194 2.18 8.32 -6.90
N LEU A 195 2.31 7.51 -5.85
CA LEU A 195 2.31 7.97 -4.45
C LEU A 195 3.77 8.18 -4.01
N PRO A 196 4.24 9.44 -3.92
CA PRO A 196 5.63 9.73 -3.58
C PRO A 196 5.97 9.27 -2.16
N PRO A 197 7.22 8.84 -1.92
CA PRO A 197 7.71 8.52 -0.59
C PRO A 197 7.74 9.78 0.28
N LEU A 198 7.69 9.60 1.61
CA LEU A 198 7.55 10.69 2.58
C LEU A 198 8.68 11.73 2.48
N ARG A 199 9.91 11.30 2.18
CA ARG A 199 11.07 12.18 1.94
C ARG A 199 10.92 13.15 0.76
N GLU A 200 10.00 12.87 -0.16
CA GLU A 200 9.71 13.74 -1.30
C GLU A 200 8.57 14.72 -1.04
N ARG A 201 7.94 14.64 0.14
CA ARG A 201 6.82 15.46 0.59
C ARG A 201 7.03 15.96 2.04
N PRO A 202 8.11 16.73 2.30
CA PRO A 202 8.49 17.12 3.67
C PRO A 202 7.42 17.91 4.40
N ASP A 203 6.63 18.73 3.70
CA ASP A 203 5.58 19.56 4.31
C ASP A 203 4.42 18.71 4.89
N ASP A 204 4.33 17.41 4.55
CA ASP A 204 3.35 16.50 5.13
C ASP A 204 3.80 15.88 6.45
N ILE A 205 5.10 15.91 6.77
CA ILE A 205 5.68 15.17 7.89
C ILE A 205 5.15 15.68 9.23
N LEU A 206 5.24 16.98 9.47
CA LEU A 206 4.85 17.55 10.75
C LEU A 206 3.33 17.46 11.00
N PRO A 207 2.45 17.79 10.04
CA PRO A 207 1.02 17.55 10.19
C PRO A 207 0.64 16.08 10.44
N LEU A 208 1.33 15.13 9.79
CA LEU A 208 1.14 13.70 10.07
C LEU A 208 1.57 13.34 11.50
N ALA A 209 2.71 13.87 11.95
CA ALA A 209 3.22 13.63 13.29
C ALA A 209 2.24 14.16 14.37
N GLU A 210 1.78 15.40 14.22
CA GLU A 210 0.79 16.02 15.10
C GLU A 210 -0.52 15.22 15.15
N TYR A 211 -0.99 14.76 13.99
CA TYR A 211 -2.19 13.93 13.89
C TYR A 211 -2.03 12.61 14.66
N PHE A 212 -0.93 11.88 14.46
CA PHE A 212 -0.69 10.63 15.17
C PHE A 212 -0.57 10.87 16.68
N LEU A 213 0.14 11.92 17.09
CA LEU A 213 0.28 12.29 18.49
C LEU A 213 -1.08 12.55 19.14
N GLY A 214 -1.95 13.32 18.48
CA GLY A 214 -3.32 13.57 18.92
C GLY A 214 -4.14 12.30 19.10
N ILE A 215 -4.11 11.40 18.10
CA ILE A 215 -4.84 10.12 18.16
C ILE A 215 -4.36 9.24 19.30
N TYR A 216 -3.04 9.11 19.46
CA TYR A 216 -2.48 8.21 20.47
C TYR A 216 -2.61 8.78 21.89
N ALA A 217 -2.45 10.10 22.07
CA ALA A 217 -2.70 10.75 23.35
C ALA A 217 -4.14 10.52 23.81
N GLN A 218 -5.12 10.74 22.92
CA GLN A 218 -6.52 10.47 23.21
C GLN A 218 -6.78 9.00 23.54
N ARG A 219 -6.22 8.06 22.76
CA ARG A 219 -6.45 6.63 22.95
C ARG A 219 -5.82 6.07 24.23
N LEU A 220 -4.72 6.65 24.68
CA LEU A 220 -3.98 6.23 25.87
C LEU A 220 -4.37 7.02 27.13
N ASP A 221 -5.30 7.97 27.03
CA ASP A 221 -5.68 8.87 28.12
C ASP A 221 -4.47 9.65 28.68
N LEU A 222 -3.59 10.11 27.78
CA LEU A 222 -2.42 10.90 28.09
C LEU A 222 -2.63 12.38 27.70
N PRO A 223 -1.98 13.34 28.38
CA PRO A 223 -1.93 14.71 27.89
C PRO A 223 -1.31 14.74 26.49
N LEU A 224 -1.75 15.70 25.66
CA LEU A 224 -1.18 15.91 24.33
C LEU A 224 0.08 16.78 24.46
N PRO A 225 1.30 16.23 24.30
CA PRO A 225 2.52 17.03 24.40
C PRO A 225 2.71 17.89 23.16
N LEU A 226 3.48 18.97 23.31
CA LEU A 226 3.99 19.74 22.16
C LEU A 226 5.18 19.01 21.52
N ILE A 227 5.40 19.20 20.22
CA ILE A 227 6.64 18.77 19.56
C ILE A 227 7.64 19.92 19.60
N SER A 228 8.76 19.76 20.30
CA SER A 228 9.80 20.80 20.39
C SER A 228 10.32 21.19 19.01
N THR A 229 10.74 22.45 18.83
CA THR A 229 11.34 22.91 17.56
C THR A 229 12.51 22.03 17.10
N ALA A 230 13.30 21.52 18.05
CA ALA A 230 14.40 20.59 17.74
C ALA A 230 13.88 19.23 17.23
N ALA A 231 12.79 18.71 17.82
CA ALA A 231 12.17 17.47 17.36
C ALA A 231 11.50 17.64 15.99
N GLN A 232 10.87 18.78 15.72
CA GLN A 232 10.32 19.11 14.40
C GLN A 232 11.42 19.06 13.32
N ALA A 233 12.55 19.73 13.56
CA ALA A 233 13.68 19.71 12.64
C ALA A 233 14.24 18.28 12.44
N ALA A 234 14.29 17.46 13.51
CA ALA A 234 14.70 16.08 13.42
C ALA A 234 13.74 15.24 12.55
N LEU A 235 12.43 15.40 12.73
CA LEU A 235 11.40 14.72 11.93
C LEU A 235 11.49 15.08 10.44
N GLU A 236 11.65 16.36 10.12
CA GLU A 236 11.74 16.85 8.74
C GLU A 236 13.04 16.44 8.04
N SER A 237 14.14 16.34 8.79
CA SER A 237 15.46 15.98 8.24
C SER A 237 15.65 14.48 7.99
N TYR A 238 14.85 13.63 8.64
CA TYR A 238 15.00 12.18 8.56
C TYR A 238 14.37 11.63 7.25
N PRO A 239 15.03 10.69 6.53
CA PRO A 239 14.58 10.26 5.20
C PRO A 239 13.39 9.28 5.20
N TRP A 240 12.94 8.81 6.37
CA TRP A 240 11.76 7.92 6.52
C TRP A 240 11.74 6.73 5.55
N PRO A 241 12.72 5.80 5.58
CA PRO A 241 12.73 4.61 4.72
C PRO A 241 11.49 3.72 4.86
N GLY A 242 10.82 3.72 6.02
CA GLY A 242 9.54 3.06 6.24
C GLY A 242 8.32 3.96 6.06
N ASN A 243 8.52 5.17 5.51
CA ASN A 243 7.50 6.16 5.17
C ASN A 243 6.58 6.48 6.36
N THR A 244 5.30 6.71 6.10
CA THR A 244 4.29 7.08 7.10
C THR A 244 4.17 6.05 8.22
N ARG A 245 4.38 4.75 7.93
CA ARG A 245 4.34 3.70 8.94
C ARG A 245 5.48 3.82 9.96
N GLU A 246 6.68 4.19 9.52
CA GLU A 246 7.81 4.43 10.43
C GLU A 246 7.59 5.70 11.26
N LEU A 247 7.11 6.77 10.63
CA LEU A 247 6.74 8.02 11.32
C LEU A 247 5.72 7.76 12.43
N GLU A 248 4.64 7.03 12.13
CA GLU A 248 3.60 6.68 13.09
C GLU A 248 4.18 5.93 14.31
N ASN A 249 5.07 4.96 14.06
CA ASN A 249 5.71 4.19 15.12
C ASN A 249 6.66 5.05 15.98
N SER A 250 7.43 5.93 15.35
CA SER A 250 8.36 6.84 16.03
C SER A 250 7.60 7.81 16.93
N VAL A 251 6.53 8.43 16.43
CA VAL A 251 5.69 9.36 17.20
C VAL A 251 4.95 8.66 18.34
N HIS A 252 4.39 7.47 18.09
CA HIS A 252 3.74 6.67 19.13
C HIS A 252 4.73 6.28 20.22
N PHE A 253 5.94 5.86 19.87
CA PHE A 253 6.99 5.58 20.85
C PHE A 253 7.38 6.83 21.63
N ALA A 254 7.55 7.97 20.96
CA ALA A 254 7.92 9.22 21.59
C ALA A 254 6.91 9.66 22.66
N LEU A 255 5.61 9.49 22.40
CA LEU A 255 4.55 9.75 23.37
C LEU A 255 4.67 8.88 24.62
N LEU A 256 5.03 7.59 24.46
CA LEU A 256 5.15 6.65 25.57
C LEU A 256 6.35 6.91 26.48
N VAL A 257 7.41 7.54 25.94
CA VAL A 257 8.67 7.78 26.68
C VAL A 257 8.87 9.23 27.07
N SER A 258 8.06 10.16 26.55
CA SER A 258 8.09 11.56 26.96
C SER A 258 7.48 11.75 28.35
N ASP A 259 8.04 12.64 29.17
CA ASP A 259 7.52 12.98 30.50
C ASP A 259 6.22 13.81 30.49
N GLY A 260 5.57 13.95 29.32
CA GLY A 260 4.19 14.47 29.18
C GLY A 260 4.05 15.91 28.67
N ASP A 261 5.07 16.76 28.81
CA ASP A 261 4.97 18.18 28.41
C ASP A 261 5.45 18.43 26.98
N GLU A 262 6.55 17.79 26.58
CA GLU A 262 7.20 18.06 25.30
C GLU A 262 7.91 16.82 24.72
N VAL A 263 7.74 16.61 23.41
CA VAL A 263 8.49 15.62 22.63
C VAL A 263 9.82 16.24 22.19
N LEU A 264 10.91 15.68 22.71
CA LEU A 264 12.28 16.04 22.39
C LEU A 264 12.87 15.08 21.34
N PRO A 265 13.94 15.47 20.61
CA PRO A 265 14.56 14.61 19.60
C PRO A 265 14.93 13.20 20.10
N GLN A 266 15.38 13.09 21.35
CA GLN A 266 15.75 11.82 21.98
C GLN A 266 14.58 10.86 22.19
N HIS A 267 13.34 11.37 22.23
CA HIS A 267 12.13 10.54 22.37
C HIS A 267 11.75 9.89 21.04
N LEU A 268 12.13 10.46 19.89
CA LEU A 268 11.76 9.95 18.57
C LEU A 268 12.45 8.63 18.19
N ASN A 269 13.53 8.27 18.89
CA ASN A 269 14.31 7.05 18.66
C ASN A 269 14.73 6.88 17.18
N LEU A 270 15.07 7.99 16.52
CA LEU A 270 15.54 7.96 15.14
C LEU A 270 16.98 7.43 15.11
N PRO A 271 17.31 6.48 14.22
CA PRO A 271 18.68 6.03 14.08
C PRO A 271 19.56 7.23 13.67
N PRO A 272 20.80 7.29 14.17
CA PRO A 272 21.70 8.37 13.77
C PRO A 272 21.84 8.36 12.25
N ALA A 273 21.80 9.54 11.63
CA ALA A 273 22.08 9.67 10.20
C ALA A 273 23.39 8.92 9.90
N PRO A 274 23.43 8.07 8.86
CA PRO A 274 24.62 7.29 8.58
C PRO A 274 25.78 8.25 8.38
N SER A 275 26.79 8.15 9.24
CA SER A 275 27.93 9.05 9.16
C SER A 275 28.63 8.86 7.80
N TYR A 276 29.26 9.90 7.28
CA TYR A 276 30.09 9.78 6.07
C TYR A 276 31.10 8.62 6.16
N ALA A 277 31.60 8.33 7.36
CA ALA A 277 32.48 7.19 7.62
C ALA A 277 31.78 5.83 7.42
N GLN A 278 30.52 5.69 7.85
CA GLN A 278 29.72 4.47 7.66
C GLN A 278 29.30 4.29 6.19
N LEU A 279 28.90 5.37 5.51
CA LEU A 279 28.61 5.34 4.07
C LEU A 279 29.86 4.96 3.27
N ALA A 280 31.03 5.51 3.60
CA ALA A 280 32.29 5.14 2.99
C ALA A 280 32.65 3.66 3.25
N LEU A 281 32.32 3.12 4.42
CA LEU A 281 32.54 1.72 4.78
C LEU A 281 31.60 0.78 4.01
N GLN A 282 30.32 1.12 3.90
CA GLN A 282 29.33 0.36 3.12
C GLN A 282 29.66 0.37 1.62
N LEU A 283 30.07 1.51 1.07
CA LEU A 283 30.51 1.60 -0.34
C LEU A 283 31.75 0.74 -0.59
N ARG A 284 32.72 0.71 0.35
CA ARG A 284 33.89 -0.18 0.25
C ARG A 284 33.50 -1.66 0.35
N GLN A 285 32.56 -2.02 1.22
CA GLN A 285 32.08 -3.39 1.37
C GLN A 285 31.31 -3.87 0.13
N LEU A 286 30.47 -3.02 -0.47
CA LEU A 286 29.78 -3.32 -1.72
C LEU A 286 30.78 -3.50 -2.88
N ALA A 287 31.79 -2.63 -2.98
CA ALA A 287 32.85 -2.76 -3.99
C ALA A 287 33.71 -4.03 -3.79
N ALA A 288 33.96 -4.46 -2.55
CA ALA A 288 34.68 -5.69 -2.26
C ALA A 288 33.85 -6.94 -2.63
N ASN A 289 32.56 -6.93 -2.31
CA ASN A 289 31.65 -8.04 -2.59
C ASN A 289 31.42 -8.26 -4.09
N ASP A 290 31.43 -7.20 -4.91
CA ASP A 290 31.36 -7.33 -6.37
C ASP A 290 32.62 -7.96 -6.98
N VAL A 291 33.80 -7.64 -6.43
CA VAL A 291 35.07 -8.23 -6.87
C VAL A 291 35.19 -9.68 -6.43
N ASP A 292 34.74 -10.02 -5.22
CA ASP A 292 34.79 -11.39 -4.72
C ASP A 292 33.75 -12.28 -5.43
N ASN A 293 32.55 -11.78 -5.73
CA ASN A 293 31.57 -12.49 -6.57
C ASN A 293 32.09 -12.72 -8.00
N LEU A 294 32.74 -11.73 -8.61
CA LEU A 294 33.35 -11.89 -9.94
C LEU A 294 34.52 -12.89 -9.92
N ARG A 295 35.35 -12.90 -8.87
CA ARG A 295 36.43 -13.89 -8.72
C ARG A 295 35.89 -15.30 -8.53
N GLN A 296 34.81 -15.45 -7.78
CA GLN A 296 34.15 -16.75 -7.58
C GLN A 296 33.54 -17.26 -8.88
N LEU A 297 32.87 -16.38 -9.64
CA LEU A 297 32.34 -16.71 -10.97
C LEU A 297 33.45 -17.09 -11.97
N PHE A 298 34.58 -16.37 -11.97
CA PHE A 298 35.72 -16.68 -12.83
C PHE A 298 36.43 -17.98 -12.44
N ALA A 299 36.51 -18.30 -11.15
CA ALA A 299 37.08 -19.56 -10.67
C ALA A 299 36.21 -20.77 -11.05
N GLU A 300 34.88 -20.64 -11.03
CA GLU A 300 33.96 -21.69 -11.47
C GLU A 300 33.98 -21.89 -13.00
N VAL A 301 34.18 -20.83 -13.79
CA VAL A 301 34.28 -20.90 -15.26
C VAL A 301 35.62 -21.44 -15.75
N LEU A 302 36.71 -21.29 -14.98
CA LEU A 302 38.04 -21.81 -15.34
C LEU A 302 38.30 -23.24 -14.85
N ALA A 303 37.40 -23.81 -14.03
CA ALA A 303 37.52 -25.15 -13.46
C ALA A 303 36.60 -26.20 -14.11
N GLY A 304 35.82 -25.84 -15.13
CA GLY A 304 34.99 -26.73 -15.95
C GLY A 304 35.41 -26.75 -17.41
#